data_AF-A0A661IL11-F1
#
_entry.id   AF-A0A661IL11-F1
#
_cell.length_a   1.000
_cell.length_b   1.000
_cell.length_c   1.000
_cell.angle_alpha   90.00
_cell.angle_beta   90.00
_cell.angle_gamma   90.00
#
_symmetry.space_group_name_H-M   'P 1'
#
loop_
_entity.id
_entity.type
_entity.pdbx_description
1 polymer ?
#
loop_
_entity_poly.entity_id
_entity_poly.type
_entity_poly.pdbx_seq_one_letter_code
_entity_poly.pdbx_strand_id
1 'polypeptide(L)'
;MIKFHNQGFFFPMVCQQCQDAACMAICPKDAIYRDEELGRGMINYDLCVGCKMCVAACPFGGMGINKDGTVIKCDLCDGDPQCVRFCDMKAVDYVEASTVNLRKKREAVENLATLMSKMVS
;
A
#
# COMPACT_ATOMS: atom_id res chain seq x y z
N MET A 1 6.25 6.13 -8.52
CA MET A 1 5.13 6.05 -9.48
C MET A 1 5.68 5.54 -10.80
N ILE A 2 5.17 4.41 -11.28
CA ILE A 2 5.56 3.83 -12.58
C ILE A 2 4.80 4.58 -13.67
N LYS A 3 5.53 5.13 -14.65
CA LYS A 3 4.98 6.02 -15.68
C LYS A 3 4.99 5.31 -17.04
N PHE A 4 3.82 5.04 -17.61
CA PHE A 4 3.67 4.53 -18.97
C PHE A 4 3.31 5.68 -19.92
N HIS A 5 4.30 6.52 -20.22
CA HIS A 5 4.11 7.77 -20.98
C HIS A 5 3.38 7.57 -22.32
N ASN A 6 3.70 6.49 -23.04
CA ASN A 6 3.11 6.21 -24.36
C ASN A 6 1.67 5.65 -24.29
N GLN A 7 1.20 5.27 -23.10
CA GLN A 7 -0.14 4.70 -22.89
C GLN A 7 -1.03 5.62 -22.03
N GLY A 8 -0.50 6.73 -21.51
CA GLY A 8 -1.25 7.68 -20.69
C GLY A 8 -1.58 7.19 -19.27
N PHE A 9 -0.99 6.09 -18.81
CA PHE A 9 -1.25 5.52 -17.48
C PHE A 9 -0.09 5.73 -16.51
N PHE A 10 -0.43 6.00 -15.25
CA PHE A 10 0.51 6.19 -14.15
C PHE A 10 0.05 5.38 -12.94
N PHE A 11 0.93 4.51 -12.42
CA PHE A 11 0.59 3.63 -11.30
C PHE A 11 1.39 4.02 -10.05
N PRO A 12 0.73 4.45 -8.95
CA PRO A 12 1.38 4.72 -7.68
C PRO A 12 1.69 3.41 -6.95
N MET A 13 2.71 2.69 -7.42
CA MET A 13 3.21 1.51 -6.72
C MET A 13 4.00 1.93 -5.48
N VAL A 14 3.50 1.52 -4.31
CA VAL A 14 4.11 1.69 -2.98
C VAL A 14 4.08 0.35 -2.23
N CYS A 15 4.64 0.30 -1.02
CA CYS A 15 4.48 -0.86 -0.13
C CYS A 15 2.99 -1.15 0.09
N GLN A 16 2.60 -2.42 -0.07
CA GLN A 16 1.20 -2.84 0.02
C GLN A 16 0.75 -3.17 1.45
N GLN A 17 1.64 -3.07 2.44
CA GLN A 17 1.37 -3.49 3.83
C GLN A 17 0.72 -4.88 3.94
N CYS A 18 1.25 -5.83 3.16
CA CYS A 18 0.70 -7.18 3.00
C CYS A 18 0.42 -7.83 4.36
N GLN A 19 -0.72 -8.50 4.51
CA GLN A 19 -1.02 -9.33 5.69
C GLN A 19 0.04 -10.44 5.84
N ASP A 20 0.27 -11.18 4.77
CA ASP A 20 1.36 -12.16 4.66
C ASP A 20 2.55 -11.53 3.94
N ALA A 21 3.49 -10.99 4.73
CA ALA A 21 4.59 -10.19 4.20
C ALA A 21 5.82 -11.07 3.89
N ALA A 22 6.11 -11.29 2.61
CA ALA A 22 7.32 -12.01 2.17
C ALA A 22 8.62 -11.37 2.69
N CYS A 23 8.66 -10.04 2.79
CA CYS A 23 9.81 -9.33 3.34
C CYS A 23 10.05 -9.61 4.82
N MET A 24 8.99 -9.88 5.59
CA MET A 24 9.06 -10.29 6.99
C MET A 24 9.52 -11.74 7.10
N ALA A 25 8.87 -12.64 6.37
CA ALA A 25 9.17 -14.08 6.40
C ALA A 25 10.62 -14.43 6.01
N ILE A 26 11.24 -13.64 5.12
CA ILE A 26 12.61 -13.89 4.65
C ILE A 26 13.68 -13.27 5.56
N CYS A 27 13.31 -12.41 6.52
CA CYS A 27 14.29 -11.67 7.30
C CYS A 27 14.98 -12.58 8.33
N PRO A 28 16.29 -12.85 8.23
CA PRO A 28 16.96 -13.79 9.13
C PRO A 28 17.19 -13.24 10.55
N LYS A 29 16.82 -11.98 10.78
CA LYS A 29 16.99 -11.26 12.06
C LYS A 29 15.67 -10.86 12.68
N ASP A 30 14.55 -11.22 12.06
CA ASP A 30 13.21 -10.78 12.46
C ASP A 30 13.12 -9.25 12.65
N ALA A 31 13.91 -8.51 11.87
CA ALA A 31 14.00 -7.07 11.97
C ALA A 31 12.79 -6.35 11.36
N ILE A 32 11.99 -7.06 10.56
CA ILE A 32 10.74 -6.53 10.01
C ILE A 32 9.61 -7.11 10.84
N TYR A 33 8.77 -6.26 11.41
CA TYR A 33 7.69 -6.66 12.31
C TYR A 33 6.41 -5.89 12.01
N ARG A 34 5.28 -6.29 12.58
CA ARG A 34 4.03 -5.54 12.50
C ARG A 34 3.84 -4.79 13.81
N ASP A 35 3.64 -3.48 13.76
CA ASP A 35 3.33 -2.71 14.97
C ASP A 35 1.87 -2.92 15.37
N GLU A 36 1.59 -2.84 16.66
CA GLU A 36 0.25 -3.08 17.21
C GLU A 36 -0.66 -1.85 17.10
N GLU A 37 -0.08 -0.64 17.02
CA GLU A 37 -0.82 0.62 17.01
C GLU A 37 -1.52 0.86 15.67
N LEU A 38 -0.79 0.75 14.56
CA LEU A 38 -1.30 1.01 13.21
C LEU A 38 -1.39 -0.25 12.34
N GLY A 39 -0.94 -1.41 12.83
CA GLY A 39 -0.99 -2.68 12.09
C GLY A 39 -0.13 -2.71 10.82
N ARG A 40 0.82 -1.76 10.68
CA ARG A 40 1.73 -1.62 9.53
C ARG A 40 2.96 -2.48 9.75
N GLY A 41 3.57 -2.92 8.65
CA GLY A 41 4.94 -3.42 8.74
C GLY A 41 5.86 -2.27 9.17
N MET A 42 6.93 -2.54 9.91
CA MET A 42 8.01 -1.61 10.27
C MET A 42 9.38 -2.31 10.23
N ILE A 43 10.47 -1.54 10.15
CA ILE A 43 11.84 -2.07 10.28
C ILE A 43 12.37 -1.63 11.64
N ASN A 44 12.80 -2.58 12.46
CA ASN A 44 13.65 -2.33 13.61
C ASN A 44 15.10 -2.20 13.12
N TYR A 45 15.61 -0.97 13.11
CA TYR A 45 16.94 -0.66 12.62
C TYR A 45 18.06 -1.21 13.50
N ASP A 46 17.83 -1.42 14.80
CA ASP A 46 18.81 -1.99 15.71
C ASP A 46 19.05 -3.49 15.46
N LEU A 47 18.04 -4.19 14.93
CA LEU A 47 18.14 -5.60 14.54
C LEU A 47 18.58 -5.79 13.07
N CYS A 48 18.41 -4.76 12.25
CA CYS A 48 18.63 -4.85 10.81
C CYS A 48 20.13 -4.88 10.47
N VAL A 49 20.60 -6.00 9.93
CA VAL A 49 22.00 -6.17 9.50
C VAL A 49 22.24 -5.76 8.02
N GLY A 50 21.24 -5.19 7.34
CA GLY A 50 21.40 -4.70 5.98
C GLY A 50 21.62 -5.78 4.90
N CYS A 51 21.22 -7.03 5.14
CA CYS A 51 21.44 -8.14 4.20
C CYS A 51 20.63 -8.05 2.88
N LYS A 52 19.65 -7.14 2.81
CA LYS A 52 18.82 -6.84 1.62
C LYS A 52 17.98 -8.01 1.06
N MET A 53 17.86 -9.14 1.77
CA MET A 53 16.99 -10.25 1.36
C MET A 53 15.52 -9.83 1.21
N CYS A 54 15.04 -8.95 2.08
CA CYS A 54 13.71 -8.37 2.01
C CYS A 54 13.46 -7.57 0.72
N VAL A 55 14.49 -6.94 0.15
CA VAL A 55 14.42 -6.20 -1.12
C VAL A 55 14.18 -7.18 -2.27
N ALA A 56 14.94 -8.28 -2.31
CA ALA A 56 14.78 -9.31 -3.33
C ALA A 56 13.44 -10.07 -3.21
N ALA A 57 12.95 -10.27 -1.99
CA ALA A 57 11.74 -11.05 -1.75
C ALA A 57 10.43 -10.29 -2.01
N CYS A 58 10.44 -8.96 -2.05
CA CYS A 58 9.20 -8.19 -2.20
C CYS A 58 8.70 -8.21 -3.66
N PRO A 59 7.56 -8.85 -3.98
CA PRO A 59 7.08 -8.94 -5.35
C PRO A 59 6.59 -7.59 -5.92
N PHE A 60 6.31 -6.63 -5.04
CA PHE A 60 5.81 -5.30 -5.41
C PHE A 60 6.89 -4.22 -5.45
N GLY A 61 8.14 -4.57 -5.13
CA GLY A 61 9.23 -3.59 -4.99
C GLY A 61 9.00 -2.57 -3.87
N GLY A 62 8.24 -2.93 -2.83
CA GLY A 62 7.90 -2.04 -1.72
C GLY A 62 9.03 -1.80 -0.71
N MET A 63 10.14 -2.53 -0.85
CA MET A 63 11.36 -2.36 -0.07
C MET A 63 12.40 -1.62 -0.91
N GLY A 64 12.97 -0.55 -0.38
CA GLY A 64 13.97 0.27 -1.04
C GLY A 64 15.33 0.22 -0.34
N ILE A 65 16.31 0.88 -0.95
CA ILE A 65 17.66 1.05 -0.42
C ILE A 65 18.00 2.54 -0.51
N ASN A 66 18.39 3.14 0.61
CA ASN A 66 18.90 4.51 0.66
C ASN A 66 20.29 4.63 0.03
N LYS A 67 20.74 5.88 -0.17
CA LYS A 67 22.08 6.16 -0.72
C LYS A 67 23.22 5.61 0.14
N ASP A 68 23.03 5.57 1.46
CA ASP A 68 23.97 5.00 2.42
C ASP A 68 23.92 3.46 2.50
N GLY A 69 23.06 2.82 1.70
CA GLY A 69 22.89 1.38 1.66
C GLY A 69 21.91 0.82 2.69
N THR A 70 21.34 1.66 3.57
CA THR A 70 20.32 1.24 4.54
C THR A 70 19.03 0.83 3.83
N VAL A 71 18.37 -0.21 4.35
CA VAL A 71 17.08 -0.64 3.81
C VAL A 71 15.99 0.30 4.31
N ILE A 72 15.09 0.70 3.42
CA ILE A 72 13.93 1.54 3.75
C ILE A 72 12.65 0.92 3.24
N LYS A 73 11.54 1.31 3.85
CA LYS A 73 10.20 0.99 3.36
C LYS A 73 9.23 2.08 3.77
N CYS A 74 8.06 2.12 3.13
CA CYS A 74 6.96 2.99 3.53
C CYS A 74 6.52 2.64 4.96
N ASP A 75 6.52 3.62 5.84
CA ASP A 75 6.03 3.55 7.21
C ASP A 75 4.58 4.02 7.33
N LEU A 76 3.85 4.27 6.24
CA LEU A 76 2.53 4.95 6.27
C LEU A 76 2.56 6.35 6.91
N CYS A 77 3.73 7.01 6.97
CA CYS A 77 3.89 8.35 7.52
C CYS A 77 3.20 8.50 8.89
N ASP A 78 3.37 7.52 9.77
CA ASP A 78 2.81 7.51 11.13
C ASP A 78 1.29 7.70 11.18
N GLY A 79 0.58 7.13 10.21
CA GLY A 79 -0.88 7.18 10.15
C GLY A 79 -1.42 8.42 9.43
N ASP A 80 -0.54 9.30 8.92
CA ASP A 80 -0.90 10.43 8.07
C ASP A 80 -0.18 10.37 6.71
N PRO A 81 -0.58 9.48 5.78
CA PRO A 81 0.11 9.28 4.52
C PRO A 81 0.18 10.55 3.66
N GLN A 82 1.38 11.14 3.57
CA GLN A 82 1.59 12.37 2.80
C GLN A 82 1.29 12.18 1.31
N CYS A 83 1.51 10.99 0.77
CA CYS A 83 1.16 10.66 -0.61
C CYS A 83 -0.34 10.77 -0.91
N VAL A 84 -1.20 10.59 0.10
CA VAL A 84 -2.65 10.81 -0.02
C VAL A 84 -2.97 12.29 0.12
N ARG A 85 -2.37 12.99 1.10
CA ARG A 85 -2.60 14.43 1.33
C ARG A 85 -2.28 15.29 0.10
N PHE A 86 -1.17 15.01 -0.57
CA PHE A 86 -0.73 15.78 -1.75
C PHE A 86 -1.37 15.30 -3.07
N CYS A 87 -2.23 14.28 -3.04
CA CYS A 87 -2.88 13.79 -4.24
C CYS A 87 -4.10 14.66 -4.60
N ASP A 88 -3.88 15.77 -5.29
CA ASP A 88 -4.95 16.69 -5.72
C ASP A 88 -6.03 15.97 -6.55
N MET A 89 -5.62 15.00 -7.36
CA MET A 89 -6.51 14.21 -8.22
C MET A 89 -7.27 13.11 -7.47
N LYS A 90 -7.01 12.91 -6.17
CA LYS A 90 -7.63 11.88 -5.32
C LYS A 90 -7.56 10.47 -5.91
N ALA A 91 -6.43 10.15 -6.53
CA ALA A 91 -6.17 8.84 -7.12
C ALA A 91 -5.80 7.78 -6.06
N VAL A 92 -5.46 8.22 -4.84
CA VAL A 92 -5.08 7.35 -3.72
C VAL A 92 -5.83 7.82 -2.48
N ASP A 93 -6.44 6.88 -1.77
CA ASP A 93 -7.16 7.10 -0.52
C ASP A 93 -6.47 6.34 0.63
N TYR A 94 -6.52 6.89 1.84
CA TYR A 94 -6.21 6.17 3.07
C TYR A 94 -7.49 5.99 3.88
N VAL A 95 -7.99 4.76 3.91
CA VAL A 95 -9.25 4.40 4.57
C VAL A 95 -9.14 3.00 5.14
N GLU A 96 -9.98 2.71 6.13
CA GLU A 96 -10.12 1.36 6.66
C GLU A 96 -10.52 0.36 5.58
N ALA A 97 -9.88 -0.82 5.55
CA ALA A 97 -10.13 -1.82 4.52
C ALA A 97 -11.61 -2.23 4.43
N SER A 98 -12.32 -2.25 5.57
CA SER A 98 -13.75 -2.55 5.66
C SER A 98 -14.62 -1.52 4.92
N THR A 99 -14.20 -0.27 4.83
CA THR A 99 -14.95 0.82 4.19
C THR A 99 -14.94 0.73 2.66
N VAL A 100 -13.89 0.16 2.07
CA VAL A 100 -13.78 -0.02 0.61
C VAL A 100 -14.92 -0.90 0.08
N ASN A 101 -15.27 -1.96 0.82
CA ASN A 101 -16.39 -2.84 0.47
C ASN A 101 -17.73 -2.11 0.54
N LEU A 102 -17.91 -1.18 1.48
CA LEU A 102 -19.13 -0.38 1.60
C LEU A 102 -19.29 0.56 0.41
N ARG A 103 -18.20 1.20 -0.05
CA ARG A 103 -18.23 2.05 -1.26
C ARG A 103 -18.68 1.25 -2.49
N LYS A 104 -18.07 0.09 -2.73
CA LYS A 104 -18.46 -0.79 -3.86
C LYS A 104 -19.91 -1.27 -3.76
N LYS A 105 -20.37 -1.66 -2.56
CA LYS A 105 -21.77 -2.05 -2.33
C LYS A 105 -22.71 -0.90 -2.68
N ARG A 106 -22.39 0.32 -2.24
CA ARG A 106 -23.19 1.51 -2.52
C ARG A 106 -23.27 1.82 -4.01
N GLU A 107 -22.14 1.87 -4.70
CA GLU A 107 -22.08 2.07 -6.16
C GLU A 107 -22.89 1.00 -6.91
N ALA A 108 -22.81 -0.26 -6.50
CA ALA A 108 -23.60 -1.33 -7.10
C ALA A 108 -25.10 -1.14 -6.90
N VAL A 109 -25.55 -0.72 -5.71
CA VAL A 109 -26.97 -0.42 -5.44
C VAL A 109 -27.44 0.79 -6.26
N GLU A 110 -26.65 1.84 -6.37
CA GLU A 110 -26.98 3.03 -7.17
C GLU A 110 -27.14 2.69 -8.66
N ASN A 111 -26.21 1.90 -9.21
CA ASN A 111 -26.31 1.39 -10.58
C ASN A 111 -27.56 0.51 -10.77
N LEU A 112 -27.85 -0.39 -9.82
CA LEU A 112 -29.03 -1.25 -9.88
C LEU A 112 -30.33 -0.45 -9.78
N ALA A 113 -30.41 0.53 -8.88
CA ALA A 113 -31.58 1.41 -8.75
C ALA A 113 -31.84 2.20 -10.04
N THR A 114 -30.77 2.66 -10.70
CA THR A 114 -30.86 3.33 -11.99
C THR A 114 -31.42 2.39 -13.07
N LEU A 115 -30.96 1.14 -13.11
CA LEU A 115 -31.49 0.12 -14.04
C LEU A 115 -32.96 -0.20 -13.76
N MET A 116 -33.33 -0.38 -12.48
CA MET A 116 -34.71 -0.65 -12.07
C MET A 116 -35.64 0.52 -12.46
N SER A 117 -35.20 1.77 -12.29
CA SER A 117 -35.99 2.94 -12.68
C SER A 117 -36.30 3.01 -14.18
N LYS A 118 -35.40 2.48 -15.02
CA LYS A 118 -35.59 2.36 -16.48
C LYS A 118 -36.42 1.15 -16.91
N MET A 119 -36.62 0.19 -16.02
CA MET A 119 -37.41 -1.03 -16.26
C MET A 119 -38.90 -0.84 -15.93
N VAL A 120 -39.22 0.17 -15.12
CA VAL A 120 -40.59 0.52 -14.69
C VAL A 120 -41.14 1.71 -15.50
N SER A 121 -40.35 2.28 -16.40
CA SER A 121 -40.74 3.31 -17.38
C SER A 121 -41.05 2.72 -18.75
#